data_AF-A0A9B0T902-F1
#
_entry.id   AF-A0A9B0T902-F1
#
_cell.length_a   1.000
_cell.length_b   1.000
_cell.length_c   1.000
_cell.angle_alpha   90.00
_cell.angle_beta   90.00
_cell.angle_gamma   90.00
#
_symmetry.space_group_name_H-M   'P 1'
#
loop_
_entity.id
_entity.type
_entity.pdbx_description
1 polymer ?
#
loop_
_entity_poly.entity_id
_entity_poly.type
_entity_poly.pdbx_seq_one_letter_code
_entity_poly.pdbx_strand_id
1 'polypeptide(L)'
;MDSENKEEIPVHEEFLLCCGIETKVLKCGPWTDLFNDQGAYRPKVLILIITGNRVTLDSNTQEVKDVYGLHGQIEHKLAFLRTYVPKQMKLVLIGHSIGCYISLQMLKYAPELPVIRSLMLFPTIERMSVSPNGKIATPLLCWFRYALYAISYILLKPLPESIKSFIIRSFGQARSIPDECMCMSPLDPFCLANAAYLGGQEMVQVVERDNETIKKHLSKLIFYYGTIDRWCPKEYYDDIKKDFPEGDIQLCEKKIPHAFILSHSQAMAEMAADWLKDDLSKI
;
A
#
# COMPACT_ATOMS: atom_id res chain seq x y z
N MET A 1 3.43 23.38 -31.53
CA MET A 1 3.54 22.00 -31.05
C MET A 1 4.41 22.09 -29.82
N ASP A 2 3.77 22.40 -28.69
CA ASP A 2 4.47 22.64 -27.44
C ASP A 2 4.85 21.27 -26.88
N SER A 3 6.14 20.95 -26.99
CA SER A 3 6.74 19.88 -26.21
C SER A 3 6.70 20.34 -24.76
N GLU A 4 5.72 19.87 -23.99
CA GLU A 4 5.76 19.94 -22.54
C GLU A 4 7.09 19.33 -22.08
N ASN A 5 8.02 20.19 -21.64
CA ASN A 5 9.16 19.78 -20.85
C ASN A 5 8.58 19.09 -19.62
N LYS A 6 8.60 17.75 -19.60
CA LYS A 6 8.40 17.00 -18.37
C LYS A 6 9.55 17.38 -17.44
N GLU A 7 9.30 18.33 -16.53
CA GLU A 7 10.20 18.55 -15.41
C GLU A 7 10.40 17.19 -14.71
N GLU A 8 11.64 16.72 -14.73
CA GLU A 8 12.00 15.45 -14.12
C GLU A 8 11.86 15.62 -12.61
N ILE A 9 10.79 15.08 -12.02
CA ILE A 9 10.58 15.15 -10.57
C ILE A 9 11.70 14.35 -9.91
N PRO A 10 12.56 14.96 -9.08
CA PRO A 10 13.65 14.24 -8.47
C PRO A 10 13.09 13.15 -7.54
N VAL A 11 13.54 11.93 -7.76
CA VAL A 11 13.28 10.77 -6.90
C VAL A 11 14.55 10.50 -6.10
N HIS A 12 14.45 10.61 -4.78
CA HIS A 12 15.54 10.33 -3.86
C HIS A 12 15.27 9.02 -3.12
N GLU A 13 16.25 8.13 -3.12
CA GLU A 13 16.22 6.91 -2.32
C GLU A 13 17.06 7.11 -1.06
N GLU A 14 16.52 6.71 0.09
CA GLU A 14 17.23 6.68 1.36
C GLU A 14 16.98 5.34 2.07
N PHE A 15 18.00 4.84 2.76
CA PHE A 15 17.90 3.69 3.64
C PHE A 15 18.08 4.15 5.08
N LEU A 16 17.13 3.78 5.94
CA LEU A 16 17.15 4.14 7.36
C LEU A 16 16.74 2.95 8.22
N LEU A 17 17.17 2.95 9.48
CA LEU A 17 16.83 1.87 10.41
C LEU A 17 15.55 2.23 11.18
N CYS A 18 14.44 1.55 10.88
CA CYS A 18 13.16 1.73 11.60
C CYS A 18 12.75 0.39 12.23
N CYS A 19 12.41 0.39 13.53
CA CYS A 19 12.00 -0.83 14.25
C CYS A 19 12.99 -2.01 14.11
N GLY A 20 14.29 -1.74 14.02
CA GLY A 20 15.31 -2.77 13.84
C GLY A 20 15.35 -3.38 12.44
N ILE A 21 14.79 -2.72 11.43
CA ILE A 21 14.81 -3.14 10.03
C ILE A 21 15.26 -1.99 9.14
N GLU A 22 16.12 -2.32 8.18
CA GLU A 22 16.45 -1.40 7.11
C GLU A 22 15.21 -1.12 6.26
N THR A 23 14.82 0.15 6.22
CA THR A 23 13.66 0.67 5.53
C THR A 23 14.15 1.50 4.36
N LYS A 24 13.85 1.03 3.15
CA LYS A 24 13.98 1.86 1.94
C LYS A 24 12.83 2.86 1.88
N VAL A 25 13.16 4.14 1.82
CA VAL A 25 12.21 5.23 1.62
C VAL A 25 12.45 5.86 0.26
N LEU A 26 11.39 5.89 -0.56
CA LEU A 26 11.35 6.61 -1.82
C LEU A 26 10.70 7.98 -1.58
N LYS A 27 11.42 9.04 -1.90
CA LYS A 27 10.99 10.42 -1.72
C LYS A 27 10.86 11.07 -3.09
N CYS A 28 9.72 11.68 -3.36
CA CYS A 28 9.46 12.37 -4.62
C CYS A 28 9.20 13.86 -4.34
N GLY A 29 9.86 14.74 -5.10
CA GLY A 29 9.69 16.19 -4.99
C GLY A 29 10.82 16.89 -4.21
N PRO A 30 10.70 18.20 -3.96
CA PRO A 30 11.74 18.98 -3.29
C PRO A 30 11.91 18.48 -1.86
N TRP A 31 12.99 17.75 -1.61
CA TRP A 31 13.30 17.19 -0.30
C TRP A 31 14.27 18.08 0.47
N THR A 32 13.92 18.39 1.72
CA THR A 32 14.78 19.06 2.69
C THR A 32 14.84 18.23 3.98
N ASP A 33 15.79 18.53 4.86
CA ASP A 33 15.79 17.96 6.21
C ASP A 33 14.53 18.44 6.95
N LEU A 34 13.58 17.53 7.20
CA LEU A 34 12.28 17.87 7.78
C LEU A 34 12.40 18.42 9.21
N PHE A 35 13.48 18.14 9.93
CA PHE A 35 13.69 18.59 11.31
C PHE A 35 14.52 19.87 11.39
N ASN A 36 15.58 19.95 10.59
CA ASN A 36 16.58 21.02 10.71
C ASN A 36 16.33 22.19 9.76
N ASP A 37 15.57 22.00 8.68
CA ASP A 37 15.34 23.05 7.69
C ASP A 37 14.09 23.88 8.03
N GLN A 38 14.31 25.10 8.55
CA GLN A 38 13.25 26.06 8.83
C GLN A 38 13.01 27.05 7.67
N GLY A 39 13.56 26.77 6.49
CA GLY A 39 13.37 27.61 5.31
C GLY A 39 11.92 27.73 4.86
N ALA A 40 11.62 28.80 4.12
CA ALA A 40 10.29 29.05 3.53
C ALA A 40 9.82 27.96 2.55
N TYR A 41 10.73 27.11 2.08
CA TYR A 41 10.51 26.06 1.07
C TYR A 41 10.24 24.66 1.67
N ARG A 42 10.11 24.53 2.99
CA ARG A 42 9.85 23.23 3.61
C ARG A 42 8.49 22.65 3.15
N PRO A 43 8.39 21.33 2.90
CA PRO A 43 7.11 20.69 2.65
C PRO A 43 6.14 20.93 3.82
N LYS A 44 4.89 21.25 3.52
CA LYS A 44 3.82 21.42 4.53
C LYS A 44 2.96 20.17 4.69
N VAL A 45 3.00 19.28 3.70
CA VAL A 45 2.20 18.06 3.61
C VAL A 45 3.11 16.92 3.20
N LEU A 46 2.97 15.78 3.86
CA LEU A 46 3.55 14.52 3.44
C LEU A 46 2.44 13.61 2.93
N ILE A 47 2.55 13.15 1.69
CA ILE A 47 1.68 12.13 1.11
C ILE A 47 2.37 10.79 1.28
N LEU A 48 1.77 9.89 2.07
CA LEU A 48 2.30 8.57 2.34
C LEU A 48 1.46 7.52 1.61
N ILE A 49 2.10 6.84 0.64
CA ILE A 49 1.50 5.71 -0.07
C ILE A 49 1.70 4.46 0.80
N ILE A 50 0.60 3.93 1.31
CA ILE A 50 0.57 2.76 2.19
C ILE A 50 0.32 1.54 1.32
N THR A 51 1.38 0.76 1.11
CA THR A 51 1.30 -0.57 0.49
C THR A 51 1.48 -1.65 1.56
N GLY A 52 1.06 -2.89 1.25
CA GLY A 52 1.55 -4.05 1.99
C GLY A 52 3.04 -4.20 1.67
N ASN A 53 3.93 -3.85 2.61
CA ASN A 53 5.36 -3.83 2.30
C ASN A 53 5.89 -5.24 2.12
N ARG A 54 6.88 -5.36 1.24
CA ARG A 54 7.86 -6.46 1.26
C ARG A 54 9.02 -6.00 2.14
N VAL A 55 9.31 -6.74 3.20
CA VAL A 55 10.54 -6.55 3.98
C VAL A 55 11.51 -7.66 3.55
N THR A 56 12.75 -7.27 3.26
CA THR A 56 13.90 -8.16 3.09
C THR A 56 14.89 -7.81 4.19
N LEU A 57 15.29 -8.77 5.03
CA LEU A 57 16.28 -8.54 6.09
C LEU A 57 17.69 -8.77 5.58
N ASP A 58 18.58 -7.83 5.92
CA ASP A 58 19.95 -8.14 6.32
C ASP A 58 19.96 -8.40 7.83
N SER A 59 20.51 -9.55 8.23
CA SER A 59 20.42 -10.09 9.58
C SER A 59 21.27 -9.31 10.59
N ASN A 60 20.66 -8.40 11.36
CA ASN A 60 21.03 -8.05 12.74
C ASN A 60 20.25 -6.82 13.21
N THR A 61 19.12 -6.96 13.93
CA THR A 61 18.70 -6.01 14.99
C THR A 61 17.43 -6.43 15.74
N GLN A 62 17.22 -5.83 16.93
CA GLN A 62 16.31 -6.21 18.01
C GLN A 62 14.79 -6.15 17.67
N GLU A 63 14.05 -6.99 18.42
CA GLU A 63 12.75 -7.58 18.15
C GLU A 63 11.54 -6.61 18.19
N VAL A 64 10.97 -6.30 17.02
CA VAL A 64 9.51 -6.28 16.91
C VAL A 64 9.07 -7.73 16.70
N LYS A 65 8.23 -8.23 17.60
CA LYS A 65 7.68 -9.58 17.58
C LYS A 65 6.75 -9.69 16.35
N ASP A 66 7.30 -10.18 15.24
CA ASP A 66 6.65 -10.30 13.92
C ASP A 66 6.53 -9.03 13.07
N VAL A 67 7.66 -8.49 12.58
CA VAL A 67 7.66 -7.31 11.69
C VAL A 67 7.03 -7.58 10.32
N TYR A 68 7.02 -8.85 9.91
CA TYR A 68 6.48 -9.28 8.63
C TYR A 68 4.98 -9.49 8.66
N GLY A 69 4.41 -9.61 9.86
CA GLY A 69 2.98 -9.70 10.06
C GLY A 69 2.26 -8.37 9.86
N LEU A 70 0.94 -8.45 9.73
CA LEU A 70 0.08 -7.30 9.50
C LEU A 70 0.20 -6.24 10.61
N HIS A 71 0.29 -6.69 11.88
CA HIS A 71 0.51 -5.79 13.01
C HIS A 71 1.90 -5.14 12.96
N GLY A 72 2.95 -5.91 12.67
CA GLY A 72 4.30 -5.38 12.49
C GLY A 72 4.37 -4.32 11.39
N GLN A 73 3.64 -4.50 10.29
CA GLN A 73 3.54 -3.51 9.22
C GLN A 73 2.87 -2.20 9.66
N ILE A 74 1.87 -2.27 10.52
CA ILE A 74 1.20 -1.09 11.10
C ILE A 74 2.18 -0.36 12.03
N GLU A 75 2.77 -1.08 12.99
CA GLU A 75 3.70 -0.50 13.97
C GLU A 75 4.92 0.12 13.31
N HIS A 76 5.47 -0.53 12.29
CA HIS A 76 6.61 -0.01 11.54
C HIS A 76 6.30 1.34 10.87
N LYS A 77 5.12 1.49 10.26
CA LYS A 77 4.69 2.75 9.62
C LYS A 77 4.42 3.84 10.68
N LEU A 78 3.83 3.49 11.81
CA LEU A 78 3.63 4.41 12.93
C LEU A 78 4.97 4.86 13.54
N ALA A 79 5.91 3.94 13.75
CA ALA A 79 7.24 4.24 14.27
C ALA A 79 8.03 5.13 13.30
N PHE A 80 7.90 4.89 11.99
CA PHE A 80 8.48 5.77 10.98
C PHE A 80 7.97 7.20 11.13
N LEU A 81 6.65 7.39 11.17
CA LEU A 81 6.04 8.72 11.32
C LEU A 81 6.44 9.39 12.63
N ARG A 82 6.45 8.66 13.74
CA ARG A 82 6.80 9.20 15.07
C ARG A 82 8.27 9.60 15.19
N THR A 83 9.16 8.91 14.47
CA THR A 83 10.61 9.12 14.55
C THR A 83 11.11 10.11 13.50
N TYR A 84 10.62 10.02 12.27
CA TYR A 84 11.20 10.70 11.11
C TYR A 84 10.34 11.81 10.52
N VAL A 85 9.13 12.01 11.03
CA VAL A 85 8.22 13.06 10.52
C VAL A 85 7.88 14.07 11.63
N PRO A 86 8.05 15.38 11.38
CA PRO A 86 7.69 16.40 12.36
C PRO A 86 6.22 16.33 12.76
N LYS A 87 5.93 16.52 14.05
CA LYS A 87 4.56 16.38 14.59
C LYS A 87 3.54 17.34 13.98
N GLN A 88 3.98 18.48 13.45
CA GLN A 88 3.12 19.49 12.83
C GLN A 88 2.90 19.25 11.32
N MET A 89 3.62 18.30 10.71
CA MET A 89 3.52 17.97 9.29
C MET A 89 2.15 17.36 8.99
N LYS A 90 1.34 17.99 8.14
CA LYS A 90 0.05 17.44 7.74
C LYS A 90 0.25 16.17 6.92
N LEU A 91 -0.59 15.16 7.11
CA LEU A 91 -0.44 13.87 6.44
C LEU A 91 -1.63 13.58 5.52
N VAL A 92 -1.32 13.11 4.32
CA VAL A 92 -2.28 12.41 3.45
C VAL A 92 -1.87 10.95 3.40
N LEU A 93 -2.80 10.04 3.70
CA LEU A 93 -2.59 8.60 3.56
C LEU A 93 -3.24 8.14 2.26
N ILE A 94 -2.55 7.33 1.47
CA ILE A 94 -3.14 6.68 0.28
C ILE A 94 -2.93 5.18 0.44
N GLY A 95 -3.98 4.49 0.86
CA GLY A 95 -3.99 3.04 0.98
C GLY A 95 -4.47 2.39 -0.32
N HIS A 96 -3.77 1.33 -0.74
CA HIS A 96 -4.27 0.39 -1.75
C HIS A 96 -4.47 -0.98 -1.14
N SER A 97 -5.61 -1.63 -1.41
CA SER A 97 -5.87 -3.00 -0.93
C SER A 97 -5.69 -3.08 0.58
N ILE A 98 -4.80 -3.94 1.09
CA ILE A 98 -4.50 -4.07 2.51
C ILE A 98 -3.97 -2.77 3.13
N GLY A 99 -3.35 -1.90 2.32
CA GLY A 99 -2.92 -0.58 2.74
C GLY A 99 -4.06 0.29 3.26
N CYS A 100 -5.31 0.03 2.84
CA CYS A 100 -6.49 0.70 3.40
C CYS A 100 -6.75 0.25 4.85
N TYR A 101 -6.64 -1.05 5.12
CA TYR A 101 -6.77 -1.59 6.48
C TYR A 101 -5.67 -1.04 7.38
N ILE A 102 -4.41 -1.04 6.90
CA ILE A 102 -3.27 -0.45 7.62
C ILE A 102 -3.53 1.03 7.91
N SER A 103 -4.01 1.80 6.92
CA SER A 103 -4.35 3.23 7.10
C SER A 103 -5.44 3.44 8.16
N LEU A 104 -6.48 2.60 8.19
CA LEU A 104 -7.51 2.64 9.23
C LEU A 104 -6.91 2.32 10.62
N GLN A 105 -6.07 1.29 10.72
CA GLN A 105 -5.41 0.97 11.99
C GLN A 105 -4.47 2.08 12.46
N MET A 106 -3.76 2.75 11.54
CA MET A 106 -2.95 3.92 11.87
C MET A 106 -3.80 5.07 12.44
N LEU A 107 -4.96 5.36 11.84
CA LEU A 107 -5.90 6.36 12.35
C LEU A 107 -6.43 6.00 13.75
N LYS A 108 -6.64 4.70 13.99
CA LYS A 108 -7.11 4.16 15.28
C LYS A 108 -6.05 4.26 16.39
N TYR A 109 -4.84 3.80 16.12
CA TYR A 109 -3.77 3.66 17.12
C TYR A 109 -2.88 4.90 17.26
N ALA A 110 -2.95 5.83 16.30
CA ALA A 110 -2.20 7.07 16.34
C ALA A 110 -3.10 8.29 16.03
N PRO A 111 -4.15 8.55 16.83
CA PRO A 111 -5.06 9.67 16.61
C PRO A 111 -4.38 11.05 16.76
N GLU A 112 -3.17 11.09 17.34
CA GLU A 112 -2.32 12.28 17.41
C GLU A 112 -1.77 12.73 16.06
N LEU A 113 -1.72 11.85 15.07
CA LEU A 113 -1.17 12.17 13.76
C LEU A 113 -2.10 13.14 13.02
N PRO A 114 -1.58 14.24 12.47
CA PRO A 114 -2.38 15.27 11.79
C PRO A 114 -2.76 14.84 10.36
N VAL A 115 -3.46 13.70 10.24
CA VAL A 115 -3.99 13.21 8.97
C VAL A 115 -5.15 14.10 8.53
N ILE A 116 -5.00 14.72 7.36
CA ILE A 116 -6.00 15.62 6.76
C ILE A 116 -6.93 14.88 5.79
N ARG A 117 -6.41 13.84 5.12
CA ARG A 117 -7.16 13.03 4.15
C ARG A 117 -6.57 11.61 4.11
N SER A 118 -7.43 10.62 3.90
CA SER A 118 -7.04 9.23 3.64
C SER A 118 -7.82 8.68 2.46
N LEU A 119 -7.13 8.34 1.37
CA LEU A 119 -7.70 7.70 0.19
C LEU A 119 -7.63 6.18 0.36
N MET A 120 -8.78 5.52 0.25
CA MET A 120 -8.96 4.08 0.43
C MET A 120 -9.26 3.44 -0.92
N LEU A 121 -8.21 3.11 -1.67
CA LEU A 121 -8.30 2.62 -3.05
C LEU A 121 -8.44 1.09 -3.07
N PHE A 122 -9.55 0.60 -3.61
CA PHE A 122 -9.92 -0.82 -3.65
C PHE A 122 -9.77 -1.48 -2.26
N PRO A 123 -10.59 -1.05 -1.28
CA PRO A 123 -10.30 -1.26 0.14
C PRO A 123 -10.58 -2.70 0.60
N THR A 124 -9.53 -3.47 0.88
CA THR A 124 -9.65 -4.77 1.56
C THR A 124 -9.59 -4.55 3.07
N ILE A 125 -10.70 -4.08 3.63
CA ILE A 125 -10.82 -3.70 5.05
C ILE A 125 -11.73 -4.64 5.85
N GLU A 126 -12.33 -5.62 5.18
CA GLU A 126 -13.29 -6.57 5.76
C GLU A 126 -13.40 -7.82 4.88
N ARG A 127 -13.91 -8.91 5.47
CA ARG A 127 -14.39 -10.12 4.81
C ARG A 127 -13.43 -10.64 3.73
N MET A 128 -12.12 -10.57 3.98
CA MET A 128 -11.12 -10.79 2.93
C MET A 128 -11.11 -12.24 2.46
N SER A 129 -11.12 -13.21 3.38
CA SER A 129 -11.08 -14.65 3.08
C SER A 129 -12.33 -15.18 2.40
N VAL A 130 -13.48 -14.52 2.56
CA VAL A 130 -14.76 -14.95 1.95
C VAL A 130 -15.05 -14.25 0.61
N SER A 131 -14.23 -13.28 0.21
CA SER A 131 -14.29 -12.67 -1.12
C SER A 131 -14.03 -13.70 -2.23
N PRO A 132 -14.45 -13.45 -3.49
CA PRO A 132 -14.22 -14.38 -4.60
C PRO A 132 -12.75 -14.79 -4.79
N ASN A 133 -11.80 -13.86 -4.64
CA ASN A 133 -10.37 -14.18 -4.68
C ASN A 133 -9.86 -14.74 -3.35
N GLY A 134 -10.39 -14.25 -2.23
CA GLY A 134 -10.08 -14.75 -0.89
C GLY A 134 -10.34 -16.24 -0.72
N LYS A 135 -11.46 -16.75 -1.25
CA LYS A 135 -11.82 -18.18 -1.21
C LYS A 135 -10.81 -19.07 -1.93
N ILE A 136 -10.17 -18.54 -2.97
CA ILE A 136 -9.15 -19.25 -3.76
C ILE A 136 -7.78 -19.12 -3.10
N ALA A 137 -7.45 -17.93 -2.59
CA ALA A 137 -6.15 -17.64 -2.01
C ALA A 137 -5.99 -18.19 -0.58
N THR A 138 -7.04 -18.23 0.24
CA THR A 138 -6.98 -18.66 1.64
C THR A 138 -6.38 -20.07 1.81
N PRO A 139 -6.80 -21.11 1.04
CA PRO A 139 -6.15 -22.41 1.13
C PRO A 139 -4.64 -22.36 0.81
N LEU A 140 -4.26 -21.60 -0.22
CA LEU A 140 -2.88 -21.48 -0.68
C LEU A 140 -1.99 -20.78 0.36
N LEU A 141 -2.50 -19.69 0.93
CA LEU A 141 -1.75 -18.81 1.84
C LEU A 141 -1.78 -19.27 3.30
N CYS A 142 -2.85 -19.94 3.74
CA CYS A 142 -2.99 -20.38 5.13
C CYS A 142 -2.62 -21.85 5.32
N TRP A 143 -3.10 -22.74 4.45
CA TRP A 143 -2.96 -24.20 4.66
C TRP A 143 -1.73 -24.75 3.93
N PHE A 144 -1.49 -24.30 2.70
CA PHE A 144 -0.41 -24.81 1.85
C PHE A 144 0.83 -23.91 1.83
N ARG A 145 0.95 -22.93 2.74
CA ARG A 145 2.07 -21.96 2.72
C ARG A 145 3.46 -22.59 2.72
N TYR A 146 3.65 -23.67 3.49
CA TYR A 146 4.94 -24.37 3.56
C TYR A 146 5.24 -25.15 2.27
N ALA A 147 4.21 -25.73 1.66
CA ALA A 147 4.35 -26.38 0.35
C ALA A 147 4.65 -25.34 -0.74
N LEU A 148 3.95 -24.19 -0.74
CA LEU A 148 4.23 -23.07 -1.63
C LEU A 148 5.67 -22.59 -1.50
N TYR A 149 6.15 -22.41 -0.26
CA TYR A 149 7.52 -22.03 0.00
C TYR A 149 8.51 -23.08 -0.51
N ALA A 150 8.35 -24.35 -0.13
CA ALA A 150 9.23 -25.43 -0.56
C ALA A 150 9.30 -25.56 -2.09
N ILE A 151 8.15 -25.51 -2.77
CA ILE A 151 8.06 -25.56 -4.24
C ILE A 151 8.76 -24.34 -4.85
N SER A 152 8.45 -23.13 -4.37
CA SER A 152 9.08 -21.90 -4.88
C SER A 152 10.59 -21.91 -4.69
N TYR A 153 11.09 -22.42 -3.56
CA TYR A 153 12.51 -22.52 -3.27
C TYR A 153 13.20 -23.52 -4.21
N ILE A 154 12.64 -24.72 -4.34
CA ILE A 154 13.20 -25.77 -5.21
C ILE A 154 13.22 -25.33 -6.68
N LEU A 155 12.18 -24.65 -7.15
CA LEU A 155 12.07 -24.24 -8.55
C LEU A 155 12.86 -22.97 -8.88
N LEU A 156 12.80 -21.95 -8.01
CA LEU A 156 13.33 -20.62 -8.34
C LEU A 156 14.75 -20.39 -7.81
N LYS A 157 15.17 -21.05 -6.73
CA LYS A 157 16.54 -20.88 -6.21
C LYS A 157 17.65 -21.33 -7.18
N PRO A 158 17.54 -22.48 -7.89
CA PRO A 158 18.58 -22.90 -8.83
C PRO A 158 18.51 -22.17 -10.17
N LEU A 159 17.44 -21.42 -10.44
CA LEU A 159 17.23 -20.75 -11.72
C LEU A 159 18.16 -19.53 -11.85
N PRO A 160 18.98 -19.43 -12.92
CA PRO A 160 19.84 -18.26 -13.15
C PRO A 160 19.04 -16.95 -13.22
N GLU A 161 19.62 -15.86 -12.71
CA GLU A 161 18.98 -14.54 -12.70
C GLU A 161 18.65 -14.01 -14.11
N SER A 162 19.43 -14.41 -15.12
CA SER A 162 19.14 -14.09 -16.53
C SER A 162 17.80 -14.69 -16.99
N ILE A 163 17.49 -15.91 -16.58
CA ILE A 163 16.23 -16.58 -16.92
C ILE A 163 15.07 -15.98 -16.13
N LYS A 164 15.25 -15.70 -14.84
CA LYS A 164 14.23 -14.99 -14.04
C LYS A 164 13.89 -13.64 -14.66
N SER A 165 14.91 -12.87 -15.03
CA SER A 165 14.76 -11.57 -15.69
C SER A 165 14.05 -11.71 -17.04
N PHE A 166 14.40 -12.73 -17.83
CA PHE A 166 13.72 -13.02 -19.10
C PHE A 166 12.24 -13.38 -18.90
N ILE A 167 11.91 -14.22 -17.91
CA ILE A 167 10.53 -14.61 -17.58
C ILE A 167 9.72 -13.38 -17.15
N ILE A 168 10.28 -12.55 -16.26
CA ILE A 168 9.62 -11.34 -15.75
C ILE A 168 9.34 -10.38 -16.91
N ARG A 169 10.36 -10.08 -17.74
CA ARG A 169 10.22 -9.20 -18.91
C ARG A 169 9.21 -9.74 -19.92
N SER A 170 9.30 -11.03 -20.25
CA SER A 170 8.38 -11.66 -21.21
C SER A 170 6.94 -11.62 -20.69
N PHE A 171 6.72 -11.90 -19.41
CA PHE A 171 5.41 -11.83 -18.78
C PHE A 171 4.85 -10.41 -18.78
N GLY A 172 5.67 -9.43 -18.42
CA GLY A 172 5.20 -8.05 -18.37
C GLY A 172 4.96 -7.44 -19.75
N GLN A 173 5.79 -7.75 -20.75
CA GLN A 173 5.53 -7.39 -22.15
C GLN A 173 4.19 -7.98 -22.64
N ALA A 174 3.95 -9.27 -22.37
CA ALA A 174 2.69 -9.93 -22.73
C ALA A 174 1.46 -9.33 -22.04
N ARG A 175 1.65 -8.63 -20.91
CA ARG A 175 0.60 -7.96 -20.13
C ARG A 175 0.60 -6.44 -20.28
N SER A 176 1.46 -5.88 -21.14
CA SER A 176 1.64 -4.43 -21.29
C SER A 176 1.92 -3.71 -19.97
N ILE A 177 2.63 -4.38 -19.05
CA ILE A 177 3.05 -3.81 -17.77
C ILE A 177 4.33 -3.00 -18.03
N PRO A 178 4.43 -1.76 -17.52
CA PRO A 178 5.66 -0.97 -17.65
C PRO A 178 6.85 -1.66 -16.97
N ASP A 179 8.04 -1.53 -17.54
CA ASP A 179 9.27 -2.15 -17.00
C ASP A 179 9.59 -1.64 -15.59
N GLU A 180 9.18 -0.41 -15.26
CA GLU A 180 9.32 0.18 -13.92
C GLU A 180 8.51 -0.58 -12.86
N CYS A 181 7.36 -1.17 -13.23
CA CYS A 181 6.57 -2.05 -12.36
C CYS A 181 7.19 -3.44 -12.19
N MET A 182 8.17 -3.81 -13.03
CA MET A 182 8.84 -5.10 -13.01
C MET A 182 10.14 -5.12 -12.19
N CYS A 183 10.53 -3.98 -11.61
CA CYS A 183 11.75 -3.82 -10.80
C CYS A 183 11.75 -4.63 -9.48
N MET A 184 10.65 -5.34 -9.18
CA MET A 184 10.57 -6.26 -8.06
C MET A 184 11.36 -7.53 -8.40
N SER A 185 11.87 -8.25 -7.39
CA SER A 185 12.28 -9.65 -7.56
C SER A 185 11.10 -10.57 -7.19
N PRO A 186 10.03 -10.66 -8.02
CA PRO A 186 8.86 -11.47 -7.69
C PRO A 186 9.19 -12.97 -7.65
N LEU A 187 10.34 -13.36 -8.18
CA LEU A 187 10.83 -14.74 -8.23
C LEU A 187 11.88 -15.05 -7.15
N ASP A 188 12.07 -14.16 -6.18
CA ASP A 188 12.84 -14.50 -4.98
C ASP A 188 11.99 -15.33 -4.00
N PRO A 189 12.44 -16.55 -3.62
CA PRO A 189 11.68 -17.43 -2.72
C PRO A 189 11.39 -16.82 -1.35
N PHE A 190 12.28 -15.99 -0.80
CA PHE A 190 12.07 -15.37 0.52
C PHE A 190 11.02 -14.27 0.41
N CYS A 191 11.04 -13.49 -0.66
CA CYS A 191 10.00 -12.50 -0.96
C CYS A 191 8.62 -13.17 -1.11
N LEU A 192 8.55 -14.31 -1.79
CA LEU A 192 7.31 -15.08 -1.93
C LEU A 192 6.84 -15.65 -0.59
N ALA A 193 7.75 -16.15 0.23
CA ALA A 193 7.43 -16.66 1.57
C ALA A 193 6.86 -15.55 2.46
N ASN A 194 7.50 -14.38 2.49
CA ASN A 194 7.07 -13.24 3.29
C ASN A 194 5.72 -12.69 2.80
N ALA A 195 5.53 -12.59 1.49
CA ALA A 195 4.24 -12.19 0.90
C ALA A 195 3.13 -13.21 1.24
N ALA A 196 3.42 -14.52 1.19
CA ALA A 196 2.46 -15.54 1.55
C ALA A 196 2.15 -15.56 3.06
N TYR A 197 3.16 -15.30 3.90
CA TYR A 197 2.99 -15.18 5.35
C TYR A 197 2.09 -14.00 5.71
N LEU A 198 2.38 -12.81 5.17
CA LEU A 198 1.56 -11.62 5.36
C LEU A 198 0.14 -11.86 4.82
N GLY A 199 0.00 -12.32 3.58
CA GLY A 199 -1.29 -12.61 2.98
C GLY A 199 -2.11 -13.65 3.76
N GLY A 200 -1.47 -14.66 4.35
CA GLY A 200 -2.14 -15.60 5.25
C GLY A 200 -2.68 -14.94 6.53
N GLN A 201 -1.94 -13.99 7.11
CA GLN A 201 -2.42 -13.20 8.24
C GLN A 201 -3.57 -12.27 7.86
N GLU A 202 -3.50 -11.62 6.69
CA GLU A 202 -4.55 -10.75 6.17
C GLU A 202 -5.88 -11.51 6.05
N MET A 203 -5.87 -12.74 5.51
CA MET A 203 -7.07 -13.59 5.40
C MET A 203 -7.73 -13.92 6.73
N VAL A 204 -6.95 -13.99 7.81
CA VAL A 204 -7.43 -14.37 9.16
C VAL A 204 -7.84 -13.15 9.97
N GLN A 205 -7.16 -12.01 9.80
CA GLN A 205 -7.36 -10.83 10.63
C GLN A 205 -8.35 -9.83 10.01
N VAL A 206 -8.40 -9.72 8.68
CA VAL A 206 -9.27 -8.77 7.97
C VAL A 206 -10.66 -9.38 7.77
N VAL A 207 -11.41 -9.47 8.87
CA VAL A 207 -12.72 -10.12 8.93
C VAL A 207 -13.83 -9.08 9.07
N GLU A 208 -13.84 -8.33 10.18
CA GLU A 208 -14.89 -7.35 10.45
C GLU A 208 -14.45 -5.94 10.08
N ARG A 209 -15.37 -5.17 9.48
CA ARG A 209 -15.12 -3.75 9.17
C ARG A 209 -15.09 -2.94 10.47
N ASP A 210 -14.04 -2.12 10.64
CA ASP A 210 -13.92 -1.22 11.79
C ASP A 210 -14.81 0.03 11.65
N ASN A 211 -16.13 -0.17 11.82
CA ASN A 211 -17.13 0.88 11.68
C ASN A 211 -16.92 2.05 12.65
N GLU A 212 -16.41 1.79 13.86
CA GLU A 212 -16.17 2.84 14.86
C GLU A 212 -15.07 3.80 14.40
N THR A 213 -13.95 3.26 13.90
CA THR A 213 -12.87 4.07 13.35
C THR A 213 -13.32 4.83 12.11
N ILE A 214 -14.05 4.16 11.21
CA ILE A 214 -14.59 4.80 9.99
C ILE A 214 -15.49 5.97 10.36
N LYS A 215 -16.46 5.75 11.26
CA LYS A 215 -17.39 6.79 11.71
C LYS A 215 -16.66 8.00 12.30
N LYS A 216 -15.67 7.75 13.17
CA LYS A 216 -14.88 8.80 13.82
C LYS A 216 -14.10 9.67 12.82
N HIS A 217 -13.66 9.08 11.71
CA HIS A 217 -12.80 9.73 10.73
C HIS A 217 -13.49 10.00 9.38
N LEU A 218 -14.80 9.78 9.27
CA LEU A 218 -15.54 9.72 8.01
C LEU A 218 -15.30 10.92 7.10
N SER A 219 -15.25 12.13 7.67
CA SER A 219 -15.01 13.38 6.92
C SER A 219 -13.63 13.46 6.25
N LYS A 220 -12.69 12.61 6.64
CA LYS A 220 -11.33 12.49 6.11
C LYS A 220 -11.16 11.31 5.16
N LEU A 221 -12.17 10.43 5.01
CA LEU A 221 -12.05 9.19 4.26
C LEU A 221 -12.68 9.35 2.87
N ILE A 222 -11.98 8.90 1.83
CA ILE A 222 -12.55 8.71 0.50
C ILE A 222 -12.39 7.24 0.16
N PHE A 223 -13.49 6.52 -0.03
CA PHE A 223 -13.47 5.12 -0.45
C PHE A 223 -13.70 5.01 -1.95
N TYR A 224 -12.83 4.28 -2.64
CA TYR A 224 -12.95 4.06 -4.08
C TYR A 224 -12.98 2.56 -4.39
N TYR A 225 -14.15 2.05 -4.74
CA TYR A 225 -14.38 0.64 -5.04
C TYR A 225 -14.36 0.34 -6.54
N GLY A 226 -14.00 -0.90 -6.91
CA GLY A 226 -14.04 -1.37 -8.29
C GLY A 226 -15.33 -2.14 -8.62
N THR A 227 -15.94 -1.88 -9.77
CA THR A 227 -17.10 -2.69 -10.25
C THR A 227 -16.74 -4.14 -10.59
N ILE A 228 -15.48 -4.42 -10.90
CA ILE A 228 -14.98 -5.75 -11.27
C ILE A 228 -14.03 -6.34 -10.20
N ASP A 229 -14.00 -5.74 -9.01
CA ASP A 229 -13.08 -6.17 -7.96
C ASP A 229 -13.55 -7.50 -7.34
N ARG A 230 -12.62 -8.45 -7.27
CA ARG A 230 -12.84 -9.79 -6.71
C ARG A 230 -12.27 -9.96 -5.30
N TRP A 231 -11.64 -8.93 -4.75
CA TRP A 231 -11.15 -8.84 -3.38
C TRP A 231 -12.10 -8.05 -2.48
N CYS A 232 -12.64 -6.94 -2.96
CA CYS A 232 -13.75 -6.21 -2.34
C CYS A 232 -14.91 -6.05 -3.35
N PRO A 233 -15.79 -7.06 -3.43
CA PRO A 233 -16.92 -7.07 -4.37
C PRO A 233 -17.85 -5.85 -4.24
N LYS A 234 -18.68 -5.61 -5.27
CA LYS A 234 -19.65 -4.49 -5.27
C LYS A 234 -20.57 -4.52 -4.05
N GLU A 235 -20.89 -5.70 -3.53
CA GLU A 235 -21.68 -5.85 -2.31
C GLU A 235 -21.04 -5.11 -1.11
N TYR A 236 -19.71 -5.05 -1.03
CA TYR A 236 -19.02 -4.36 0.07
C TYR A 236 -19.15 -2.84 -0.07
N TYR A 237 -19.15 -2.32 -1.31
CA TYR A 237 -19.50 -0.93 -1.62
C TYR A 237 -20.94 -0.62 -1.21
N ASP A 238 -21.90 -1.48 -1.57
CA ASP A 238 -23.31 -1.28 -1.24
C ASP A 238 -23.51 -1.27 0.29
N ASP A 239 -22.86 -2.18 1.01
CA ASP A 239 -22.90 -2.27 2.48
C ASP A 239 -22.32 -1.02 3.16
N ILE A 240 -21.15 -0.54 2.73
CA ILE A 240 -20.54 0.65 3.35
C ILE A 240 -21.32 1.92 3.02
N LYS A 241 -21.87 2.04 1.79
CA LYS A 241 -22.66 3.20 1.40
C LYS A 241 -23.99 3.25 2.16
N LYS A 242 -24.56 2.10 2.50
CA LYS A 242 -25.74 1.98 3.35
C LYS A 242 -25.47 2.41 4.79
N ASP A 243 -24.34 1.99 5.35
CA ASP A 243 -23.99 2.29 6.75
C ASP A 243 -23.52 3.74 6.95
N PHE A 244 -22.89 4.34 5.93
CA PHE A 244 -22.35 5.71 5.94
C PHE A 244 -22.81 6.52 4.72
N PRO A 245 -24.12 6.84 4.60
CA PRO A 245 -24.67 7.52 3.42
C PRO A 245 -24.02 8.88 3.14
N GLU A 246 -23.61 9.59 4.18
CA GLU A 246 -22.91 10.88 4.15
C GLU A 246 -21.42 10.78 3.80
N GLY A 247 -20.86 9.56 3.77
CA GLY A 247 -19.47 9.33 3.43
C GLY A 247 -19.15 9.53 1.95
N ASP A 248 -17.93 9.99 1.68
CA ASP A 248 -17.36 10.01 0.32
C ASP A 248 -16.96 8.58 -0.08
N ILE A 249 -17.89 7.90 -0.73
CA ILE A 249 -17.80 6.49 -1.10
C ILE A 249 -18.21 6.39 -2.57
N GLN A 250 -17.24 6.08 -3.40
CA GLN A 250 -17.32 6.12 -4.85
C GLN A 250 -17.16 4.71 -5.44
N LEU A 251 -17.82 4.48 -6.57
CA LEU A 251 -17.75 3.23 -7.32
C LEU A 251 -17.20 3.50 -8.73
N CYS A 252 -16.13 2.80 -9.09
CA CYS A 252 -15.46 2.92 -10.37
C CYS A 252 -16.24 2.23 -11.50
N GLU A 253 -16.87 3.01 -12.37
CA GLU A 253 -17.54 2.50 -13.57
C GLU A 253 -16.56 2.17 -14.72
N LYS A 254 -15.32 2.66 -14.64
CA LYS A 254 -14.27 2.50 -15.66
C LYS A 254 -13.67 1.08 -15.74
N LYS A 255 -14.23 0.10 -15.02
CA LYS A 255 -13.77 -1.29 -14.95
C LYS A 255 -12.26 -1.44 -14.65
N ILE A 256 -11.72 -0.55 -13.81
CA ILE A 256 -10.32 -0.62 -13.38
C ILE A 256 -10.14 -1.86 -12.49
N PRO A 257 -9.13 -2.72 -12.75
CA PRO A 257 -8.90 -3.91 -11.95
C PRO A 257 -8.31 -3.57 -10.57
N HIS A 258 -8.50 -4.47 -9.60
CA HIS A 258 -7.92 -4.32 -8.25
C HIS A 258 -6.41 -4.03 -8.27
N ALA A 259 -5.67 -4.73 -9.14
CA ALA A 259 -4.24 -4.52 -9.37
C ALA A 259 -4.00 -3.39 -10.39
N PHE A 260 -4.64 -2.23 -10.20
CA PHE A 260 -4.57 -1.09 -11.12
C PHE A 260 -3.13 -0.59 -11.32
N ILE A 261 -2.26 -0.78 -10.34
CA ILE A 261 -0.85 -0.38 -10.40
C ILE A 261 -0.15 -0.94 -11.65
N LEU A 262 -0.57 -2.12 -12.13
CA LEU A 262 0.06 -2.80 -13.26
C LEU A 262 -0.30 -2.22 -14.64
N SER A 263 -1.39 -1.45 -14.76
CA SER A 263 -1.93 -1.04 -16.08
C SER A 263 -2.69 0.28 -16.11
N HIS A 264 -3.06 0.83 -14.95
CA HIS A 264 -3.93 2.00 -14.79
C HIS A 264 -3.40 2.95 -13.70
N SER A 265 -2.10 2.88 -13.39
CA SER A 265 -1.46 3.69 -12.34
C SER A 265 -1.59 5.19 -12.60
N GLN A 266 -1.37 5.63 -13.85
CA GLN A 266 -1.49 7.04 -14.24
C GLN A 266 -2.93 7.55 -14.03
N ALA A 267 -3.93 6.85 -14.58
CA ALA A 267 -5.33 7.24 -14.42
C ALA A 267 -5.75 7.30 -12.95
N MET A 268 -5.25 6.38 -12.11
CA MET A 268 -5.51 6.43 -10.67
C MET A 268 -4.81 7.60 -9.99
N ALA A 269 -3.57 7.91 -10.37
CA ALA A 269 -2.82 9.04 -9.83
C ALA A 269 -3.49 10.38 -10.18
N GLU A 270 -3.99 10.53 -11.40
CA GLU A 270 -4.75 11.71 -11.84
C GLU A 270 -6.02 11.90 -10.99
N MET A 271 -6.82 10.84 -10.83
CA MET A 271 -8.02 10.90 -9.98
C MET A 271 -7.69 11.20 -8.50
N ALA A 272 -6.64 10.57 -7.97
CA ALA A 272 -6.20 10.82 -6.60
C ALA A 272 -5.71 12.27 -6.40
N ALA A 273 -4.98 12.82 -7.37
CA ALA A 273 -4.54 14.22 -7.35
C ALA A 273 -5.73 15.18 -7.40
N ASP A 274 -6.73 14.90 -8.23
CA ASP A 274 -7.96 15.69 -8.32
C ASP A 274 -8.73 15.70 -6.99
N TRP A 275 -8.90 14.54 -6.33
CA TRP A 275 -9.56 14.46 -5.02
C TRP A 275 -8.82 15.23 -3.92
N LEU A 276 -7.50 15.37 -4.03
CA LEU A 276 -6.69 16.06 -3.03
C LEU A 276 -6.60 17.58 -3.27
N LYS A 277 -6.98 18.07 -4.44
CA LYS A 277 -6.77 19.46 -4.87
C LYS A 277 -7.32 20.49 -3.88
N ASP A 278 -8.56 20.29 -3.43
CA ASP A 278 -9.24 21.21 -2.50
C ASP A 278 -8.67 21.17 -1.08
N ASP A 279 -8.12 20.05 -0.65
CA ASP A 279 -7.45 19.95 0.65
C ASP A 279 -6.08 20.61 0.60
N LEU A 280 -5.33 20.38 -0.48
CA LEU A 280 -4.00 20.95 -0.69
C LEU A 280 -4.03 22.46 -0.89
N SER A 281 -5.07 23.01 -1.53
CA SER A 281 -5.19 24.46 -1.75
C SER A 281 -5.41 25.26 -0.46
N LYS A 282 -5.77 24.62 0.64
CA LYS A 282 -6.05 25.24 1.95
C LYS A 282 -4.81 25.30 2.87
N ILE A 283 -3.62 24.92 2.39
CA ILE A 283 -2.41 24.66 3.20
C ILE A 283 -1.28 25.63 2.85
#